data_AF-A0A847C1T7-F1
#
_entry.id   AF-A0A847C1T7-F1
#
_cell.length_a   1.000
_cell.length_b   1.000
_cell.length_c   1.000
_cell.angle_alpha   90.00
_cell.angle_beta   90.00
_cell.angle_gamma   90.00
#
_symmetry.space_group_name_H-M   'P 1'
#
loop_
_entity.id
_entity.type
_entity.pdbx_description
1 polymer ?
#
loop_
_entity_poly.entity_id
_entity_poly.type
_entity_poly.pdbx_seq_one_letter_code
_entity_poly.pdbx_strand_id
1 'polypeptide(L)' 'MERDILHLTVPTFPITLARIAEPSLRERPVAVAPLTSERAVIQCASLEARAEGVCEGVSVY' A
#
# COMPACT_ATOMS: atom_id res chain seq x y z
N MET A 1 -28.54 0.80 -25.73
CA MET A 1 -27.18 1.18 -26.17
C MET A 1 -26.22 0.49 -25.23
N GLU A 2 -25.46 -0.47 -25.75
CA GLU A 2 -24.49 -1.25 -24.99
C GLU A 2 -23.22 -0.44 -24.78
N ARG A 3 -22.58 -0.56 -23.60
CA ARG A 3 -21.34 0.16 -23.27
C ARG A 3 -20.35 -0.82 -22.70
N ASP A 4 -19.15 -0.83 -23.25
CA ASP A 4 -18.02 -1.54 -22.68
C ASP A 4 -17.33 -0.65 -21.65
N ILE A 5 -17.34 -1.07 -20.38
CA ILE A 5 -16.69 -0.35 -19.28
C ILE A 5 -15.56 -1.23 -18.75
N LEU A 6 -14.33 -0.72 -18.84
CA LEU A 6 -13.15 -1.40 -18.36
C LEU A 6 -12.67 -0.80 -17.04
N HIS A 7 -12.38 -1.65 -16.06
CA HIS A 7 -11.75 -1.26 -14.80
C HIS A 7 -10.30 -1.76 -14.78
N LEU A 8 -9.35 -0.83 -14.80
CA LEU A 8 -7.93 -1.11 -14.69
C LEU A 8 -7.44 -0.63 -13.33
N THR A 9 -6.78 -1.53 -12.59
CA THR A 9 -6.21 -1.21 -11.28
C THR A 9 -4.82 -1.82 -11.16
N VAL A 10 -3.91 -1.08 -10.54
CA VAL A 10 -2.59 -1.60 -10.16
C VAL A 10 -2.64 -1.91 -8.65
N PRO A 11 -2.61 -3.20 -8.27
CA PRO A 11 -2.64 -3.57 -6.87
C PRO A 11 -1.48 -2.94 -6.10
N THR A 12 -1.77 -2.43 -4.90
CA THR A 12 -0.77 -1.91 -3.96
C THR A 12 0.23 -0.93 -4.60
N PHE A 13 -0.25 -0.06 -5.50
CA PHE A 13 0.61 0.79 -6.34
C PHE A 13 1.73 1.55 -5.57
N PRO A 14 1.47 2.19 -4.42
CA PRO A 14 2.53 2.83 -3.63
C PRO A 14 3.64 1.87 -3.18
N ILE A 15 3.30 0.63 -2.83
CA ILE A 15 4.27 -0.40 -2.42
C ILE A 15 5.13 -0.81 -3.62
N THR A 16 4.49 -1.00 -4.78
CA THR A 16 5.19 -1.33 -6.03
C THR A 16 6.20 -0.24 -6.39
N LEU A 17 5.81 1.04 -6.30
CA LEU A 17 6.73 2.16 -6.52
C LEU A 17 7.88 2.17 -5.50
N ALA A 18 7.58 1.99 -4.21
CA ALA A 18 8.60 1.97 -3.17
C ALA A 18 9.64 0.85 -3.40
N ARG A 19 9.22 -0.34 -3.85
CA ARG A 19 10.11 -1.47 -4.17
C ARG A 19 10.91 -1.30 -5.47
N ILE A 20 10.46 -0.44 -6.37
CA ILE A 20 11.22 -0.02 -7.55
C ILE A 20 12.30 0.99 -7.12
N ALA A 21 11.93 1.98 -6.31
CA ALA A 21 12.83 3.02 -5.82
C ALA A 21 13.88 2.48 -4.84
N GLU A 22 13.49 1.56 -3.96
CA GLU A 22 14.34 0.92 -2.95
C GLU A 22 14.22 -0.62 -3.05
N PRO A 23 15.11 -1.27 -3.82
CA PRO A 23 15.06 -2.71 -4.04
C PRO A 23 15.18 -3.56 -2.76
N SER A 24 15.78 -3.02 -1.68
CA SER A 24 15.89 -3.75 -0.40
C SER A 24 14.55 -3.96 0.31
N LEU A 25 13.47 -3.31 -0.15
CA LEU A 25 12.10 -3.50 0.35
C LEU A 25 11.35 -4.66 -0.32
N ARG A 26 11.96 -5.33 -1.31
CA ARG A 26 11.36 -6.52 -1.95
C ARG A 26 11.30 -7.67 -0.95
N GLU A 27 10.22 -8.44 -1.03
CA GLU A 27 9.96 -9.62 -0.17
C GLU A 27 9.92 -9.31 1.34
N ARG A 28 9.77 -8.04 1.70
CA ARG A 28 9.63 -7.59 3.09
C ARG A 28 8.23 -7.05 3.35
N PRO A 29 7.75 -7.13 4.60
CA PRO A 29 6.59 -6.36 5.06
C PRO A 29 6.86 -4.86 4.90
N VAL A 30 6.04 -4.20 4.09
CA VAL A 30 6.09 -2.75 3.81
C VAL A 30 4.69 -2.15 3.95
N ALA A 31 4.63 -0.94 4.48
CA ALA A 31 3.45 -0.10 4.49
C ALA A 31 3.82 1.36 4.17
N VAL A 32 2.88 2.10 3.58
CA VAL A 32 3.03 3.52 3.25
C VAL A 32 2.06 4.32 4.10
N ALA A 33 2.55 5.37 4.75
CA ALA A 33 1.77 6.29 5.56
C ALA A 33 2.33 7.71 5.50
N PRO A 34 1.50 8.75 5.63
CA PRO A 34 1.96 10.13 5.71
C PRO A 34 2.50 10.40 7.12
N LEU A 35 3.81 10.62 7.27
CA LEU A 35 4.43 10.90 8.58
C LEU A 35 4.28 12.36 9.05
N THR A 36 3.50 13.16 8.35
CA THR A 36 3.29 14.59 8.65
C THR A 36 2.23 14.83 9.74
N SER A 37 1.65 13.76 10.31
CA SER A 37 0.59 13.83 11.32
C SER A 37 0.84 12.84 12.45
N GLU A 38 0.53 13.25 13.68
CA GLU A 38 0.50 12.36 14.86
C GLU A 38 -0.67 11.37 14.82
N ARG A 39 -1.61 11.55 13.89
CA ARG A 39 -2.74 10.62 13.65
C ARG A 39 -2.63 9.98 12.27
N ALA A 40 -1.40 9.75 11.83
CA ALA A 40 -1.13 9.07 10.57
C ALA A 40 -1.73 7.67 10.58
N VAL A 41 -2.37 7.31 9.46
CA VAL A 41 -2.86 5.96 9.22
C VAL A 41 -2.15 5.36 8.02
N ILE A 42 -2.04 4.04 8.01
CA ILE A 42 -1.56 3.30 6.86
C ILE A 42 -2.47 3.58 5.65
N GLN A 43 -1.90 4.03 4.54
CA GLN A 43 -2.60 4.30 3.28
C GLN A 43 -2.54 3.12 2.31
N CYS A 44 -1.50 2.30 2.40
CA CYS A 44 -1.31 1.12 1.56
C CYS A 44 -0.40 0.13 2.29
N ALA A 45 -0.75 -1.14 2.28
CA ALA A 45 0.05 -2.21 2.87
C ALA A 45 0.37 -3.31 1.85
N SER A 46 1.59 -3.84 1.93
CA SER A 46 2.01 -5.05 1.22
C SER A 46 1.23 -6.28 1.70
N LEU A 47 1.22 -7.36 0.91
CA LEU A 47 0.56 -8.61 1.30
C LEU A 47 1.21 -9.22 2.55
N GLU A 48 2.53 -9.13 2.63
CA GLU A 48 3.33 -9.58 3.76
C GLU A 48 2.95 -8.82 5.04
N ALA A 49 2.82 -7.50 4.96
CA ALA A 49 2.39 -6.67 6.09
C ALA A 49 0.94 -6.97 6.51
N ARG A 50 0.04 -7.20 5.55
CA ARG A 50 -1.36 -7.57 5.83
C ARG A 50 -1.49 -8.92 6.53
N ALA A 51 -0.61 -9.88 6.21
CA ALA A 51 -0.56 -11.17 6.90
C ALA A 51 -0.24 -11.02 8.41
N GLU A 52 0.43 -9.93 8.79
CA GLU A 52 0.75 -9.57 10.18
C GLU A 52 -0.29 -8.63 10.81
N GLY A 53 -1.40 -8.35 10.12
CA GLY A 53 -2.48 -7.48 10.62
C GLY A 53 -2.28 -5.99 10.34
N VAL A 54 -1.23 -5.61 9.60
CA VAL A 54 -1.02 -4.22 9.16
C VAL A 54 -1.83 -3.97 7.89
N CYS A 55 -2.91 -3.20 8.01
CA CYS A 55 -3.80 -2.87 6.90
C CYS A 55 -4.12 -1.37 6.84
N GLU A 56 -4.70 -0.95 5.72
CA GLU A 56 -5.10 0.43 5.51
C GLU A 56 -6.08 0.91 6.58
N GLY A 57 -5.90 2.15 7.04
CA GLY A 57 -6.72 2.77 8.09
C GLY A 57 -6.26 2.49 9.52
N VAL A 58 -5.30 1.58 9.73
CA VAL A 58 -4.68 1.35 11.05
C VAL A 58 -3.74 2.51 11.38
N SER A 59 -3.72 2.91 12.66
CA SER A 59 -2.80 3.91 13.20
C SER A 59 -1.34 3.47 13.01
N VAL A 60 -0.46 4.41 12.66
CA VAL A 60 1.00 4.17 12.65
C VAL A 60 1.56 4.06 14.07
N TYR A 61 0.88 4.64 15.05
CA TYR A 61 1.26 4.68 16.47
C TYR A 61 0.40 3.72 17.31
#